data_AF-A0A8H6HCI6-F1
#
_entry.id   AF-A0A8H6HCI6-F1
#
_cell.length_a   1.000
_cell.length_b   1.000
_cell.length_c   1.000
_cell.angle_alpha   90.00
_cell.angle_beta   90.00
_cell.angle_gamma   90.00
#
_symmetry.space_group_name_H-M   'P 1'
#
loop_
_entity.id
_entity.type
_entity.pdbx_description
1 polymer ?
#
loop_
_entity_poly.entity_id
_entity_poly.type
_entity_poly.pdbx_seq_one_letter_code
_entity_poly.pdbx_strand_id
1 'polypeptide(L)'
;MEANCGERRGSYLWGRSVHNVRIERLWVDVTAQVGSQWHNAFTDLEIRHGLNINNPHHIWILQYLFLPAINQQLAFFAESWNHHRIQIRDGPNRSPADMFGFDMLVHGIRGSQLPNPNNEPLDSVEELEVFGVDWDALRNDQLLQSLRANNSRTEEGTSWVGRTGPPPNLNEVPVNPPDPPPHPLDRPDDFSLQLTHWIRSMEDEGRQLTIEALWTLALATARNVFGDVI
;
A
#
# COMPACT_ATOMS: atom_id res chain seq x y z
N MET A 1 4.85 19.42 0.63
CA MET A 1 6.15 19.54 1.32
C MET A 1 6.96 20.73 0.83
N GLU A 2 7.07 21.00 -0.48
CA GLU A 2 7.75 22.21 -0.99
C GLU A 2 7.08 23.51 -0.55
N ALA A 3 5.74 23.53 -0.45
CA ALA A 3 4.98 24.67 0.05
C ALA A 3 5.39 25.13 1.46
N ASN A 4 5.95 24.22 2.28
CA ASN A 4 6.37 24.52 3.66
C ASN A 4 7.90 24.60 3.84
N CYS A 5 8.69 23.97 2.96
CA CYS A 5 10.14 23.84 3.14
C CYS A 5 10.99 24.54 2.06
N GLY A 6 10.37 25.11 1.02
CA GLY A 6 11.04 25.78 -0.10
C GLY A 6 11.52 24.83 -1.19
N GLU A 7 11.45 25.29 -2.44
CA GLU A 7 11.87 24.55 -3.64
C GLU A 7 13.38 24.21 -3.55
N ARG A 8 13.76 22.97 -3.91
CA ARG A 8 15.16 22.49 -3.99
C ARG A 8 16.00 22.55 -2.69
N ARG A 9 15.38 22.58 -1.50
CA ARG A 9 16.10 22.62 -0.22
C ARG A 9 16.50 21.25 0.36
N GLY A 10 16.54 20.19 -0.45
CA GLY A 10 16.98 18.87 0.01
C GLY A 10 15.98 18.17 0.94
N SER A 11 14.70 18.54 0.91
CA SER A 11 13.61 17.86 1.63
C SER A 11 13.23 16.50 1.03
N TYR A 12 13.93 16.08 -0.02
CA TYR A 12 13.72 14.85 -0.76
C TYR A 12 15.06 14.15 -0.93
N LEU A 13 15.16 12.88 -0.54
CA LEU A 13 16.29 12.03 -0.90
C LEU A 13 16.03 11.48 -2.30
N TRP A 14 16.89 11.81 -3.28
CA TRP A 14 16.78 11.32 -4.65
C TRP A 14 17.87 10.29 -4.96
N GLY A 15 17.59 9.37 -5.87
CA GLY A 15 18.51 8.33 -6.30
C GLY A 15 17.86 7.44 -7.38
N ARG A 16 18.65 6.56 -8.00
CA ARG A 16 18.14 5.50 -8.88
C ARG A 16 17.11 4.58 -8.18
N SER A 17 16.22 3.95 -8.93
CA SER A 17 15.22 2.94 -8.51
C SER A 17 15.79 1.80 -7.67
N VAL A 18 17.09 1.53 -7.76
CA VAL A 18 17.81 0.57 -6.88
C VAL A 18 17.79 0.97 -5.39
N HIS A 19 17.49 2.24 -5.07
CA HIS A 19 17.28 2.70 -3.69
C HIS A 19 15.85 2.44 -3.19
N ASN A 20 14.89 2.18 -4.08
CA ASN A 20 13.52 1.79 -3.73
C ASN A 20 13.37 0.28 -3.47
N VAL A 21 14.45 -0.48 -3.52
CA VAL A 21 14.38 -1.94 -3.40
C VAL A 21 13.80 -2.41 -2.06
N ARG A 22 13.99 -1.65 -0.98
CA ARG A 22 13.40 -1.95 0.32
C ARG A 22 11.87 -1.79 0.33
N ILE A 23 11.35 -0.75 -0.33
CA ILE A 23 9.90 -0.55 -0.45
C ILE A 23 9.30 -1.61 -1.38
N GLU A 24 10.00 -2.01 -2.43
CA GLU A 24 9.59 -3.09 -3.34
C GLU A 24 9.54 -4.44 -2.61
N ARG A 25 10.52 -4.77 -1.76
CA ARG A 25 10.47 -5.99 -0.95
C ARG A 25 9.26 -5.99 0.00
N LEU A 26 8.99 -4.85 0.64
CA LEU A 26 7.80 -4.70 1.47
C LEU A 26 6.51 -4.92 0.66
N TRP A 27 6.42 -4.39 -0.56
CA TRP A 27 5.28 -4.60 -1.45
C TRP A 27 5.08 -6.07 -1.85
N VAL A 28 6.17 -6.81 -2.07
CA VAL A 28 6.12 -8.26 -2.29
C VAL A 28 5.51 -8.96 -1.08
N ASP A 29 5.93 -8.60 0.14
CA ASP A 29 5.40 -9.19 1.38
C ASP A 29 3.92 -8.84 1.59
N VAL A 30 3.50 -7.59 1.34
CA VAL A 30 2.10 -7.15 1.40
C VAL A 30 1.24 -7.93 0.40
N THR A 31 1.75 -8.10 -0.82
CA THR A 31 1.04 -8.84 -1.87
C THR A 31 0.95 -10.32 -1.51
N ALA A 32 2.01 -10.93 -1.00
CA ALA A 32 1.99 -12.33 -0.58
C ALA A 32 1.01 -12.57 0.57
N GLN A 33 1.05 -11.73 1.62
CA GLN A 33 0.30 -11.95 2.86
C GLN A 33 -1.16 -11.49 2.82
N VAL A 34 -1.46 -10.42 2.08
CA VAL A 34 -2.81 -9.84 2.02
C VAL A 34 -3.34 -9.88 0.58
N GLY A 35 -2.59 -9.33 -0.38
CA GLY A 35 -3.09 -9.11 -1.73
C GLY A 35 -3.49 -10.39 -2.49
N SER A 36 -2.72 -11.47 -2.35
CA SER A 36 -2.89 -12.72 -3.10
C SER A 36 -4.24 -13.39 -2.83
N GLN A 37 -4.70 -13.36 -1.57
CA GLN A 37 -5.99 -13.92 -1.17
C GLN A 37 -7.15 -13.16 -1.84
N TRP A 38 -7.14 -11.83 -1.76
CA TRP A 38 -8.18 -10.99 -2.35
C TRP A 38 -8.17 -11.05 -3.88
N HIS A 39 -6.98 -11.06 -4.48
CA HIS A 39 -6.83 -11.27 -5.92
C HIS A 39 -7.50 -12.57 -6.38
N ASN A 40 -7.20 -13.68 -5.70
CA ASN A 40 -7.79 -14.98 -6.03
C ASN A 40 -9.30 -14.98 -5.80
N ALA A 41 -9.76 -14.40 -4.70
CA ALA A 41 -11.19 -14.31 -4.40
C ALA A 41 -11.95 -13.50 -5.46
N PHE A 42 -11.43 -12.33 -5.87
CA PHE A 42 -12.10 -11.50 -6.88
C PHE A 42 -12.03 -12.09 -8.30
N THR A 43 -10.91 -12.74 -8.64
CA THR A 43 -10.81 -13.52 -9.89
C THR A 43 -11.88 -14.62 -9.91
N ASP A 44 -12.10 -15.25 -8.77
CA ASP A 44 -13.12 -16.28 -8.64
C ASP A 44 -14.54 -15.74 -8.80
N LEU A 45 -14.82 -14.58 -8.20
CA LEU A 45 -16.09 -13.88 -8.37
C LEU A 45 -16.37 -13.52 -9.84
N GLU A 46 -15.34 -13.12 -10.59
CA GLU A 46 -15.45 -12.80 -12.01
C GLU A 46 -15.78 -14.04 -12.85
N ILE A 47 -15.06 -15.14 -12.62
CA ILE A 47 -15.22 -16.36 -13.42
C ILE A 47 -16.52 -17.10 -13.09
N ARG A 48 -16.90 -17.18 -11.80
CA ARG A 48 -17.95 -18.09 -11.32
C ARG A 48 -19.19 -17.42 -10.76
N HIS A 49 -19.09 -16.16 -10.31
CA HIS A 49 -20.17 -15.49 -9.56
C HIS A 49 -20.66 -14.19 -10.21
N GLY A 50 -20.32 -13.98 -11.49
CA GLY A 50 -20.91 -12.92 -12.31
C GLY A 50 -20.43 -11.51 -11.97
N LEU A 51 -19.28 -11.35 -11.32
CA LEU A 51 -18.65 -10.04 -11.18
C LEU A 51 -18.28 -9.49 -12.57
N ASN A 52 -18.81 -8.32 -12.93
CA ASN A 52 -18.43 -7.60 -14.14
C ASN A 52 -17.57 -6.40 -13.77
N ILE A 53 -16.27 -6.49 -14.08
CA ILE A 53 -15.29 -5.44 -13.78
C ILE A 53 -15.54 -4.11 -14.52
N ASN A 54 -16.32 -4.14 -15.60
CA ASN A 54 -16.70 -2.96 -16.36
C ASN A 54 -18.01 -2.32 -15.87
N ASN A 55 -18.70 -2.94 -14.90
CA ASN A 55 -19.91 -2.40 -14.31
C ASN A 55 -19.56 -1.59 -13.04
N PRO A 56 -19.73 -0.25 -13.04
CA PRO A 56 -19.41 0.58 -11.88
C PRO A 56 -20.26 0.23 -10.65
N HIS A 57 -21.47 -0.30 -10.81
CA HIS A 57 -22.30 -0.78 -9.69
C HIS A 57 -21.65 -1.99 -9.01
N HIS A 58 -21.09 -2.92 -9.78
CA HIS A 58 -20.40 -4.08 -9.24
C HIS A 58 -19.12 -3.69 -8.49
N ILE A 59 -18.34 -2.76 -9.04
CA ILE A 59 -17.14 -2.23 -8.38
C ILE A 59 -17.51 -1.55 -7.07
N TRP A 60 -18.59 -0.76 -7.06
CA TRP A 60 -19.07 -0.13 -5.84
C TRP A 60 -19.50 -1.17 -4.79
N ILE A 61 -20.28 -2.19 -5.15
CA ILE A 61 -20.71 -3.26 -4.21
C ILE A 61 -19.47 -3.98 -3.66
N LEU A 62 -18.50 -4.30 -4.51
CA LEU A 62 -17.27 -4.97 -4.12
C LEU A 62 -16.49 -4.14 -3.09
N GLN A 63 -16.33 -2.83 -3.35
CA GLN A 63 -15.71 -1.91 -2.40
C GLN A 63 -16.51 -1.82 -1.10
N TYR A 64 -17.84 -1.65 -1.17
CA TYR A 64 -18.71 -1.55 0.00
C TYR A 64 -18.58 -2.77 0.92
N LEU A 65 -18.54 -3.98 0.35
CA LEU A 65 -18.46 -5.23 1.11
C LEU A 65 -17.07 -5.49 1.69
N PHE A 66 -16.03 -5.35 0.87
CA PHE A 66 -14.72 -5.94 1.16
C PHE A 66 -13.64 -4.92 1.51
N LEU A 67 -13.80 -3.65 1.14
CA LEU A 67 -12.80 -2.62 1.48
C LEU A 67 -12.58 -2.46 2.99
N PRO A 68 -13.61 -2.50 3.87
CA PRO A 68 -13.38 -2.45 5.31
C PRO A 68 -12.52 -3.62 5.81
N ALA A 69 -12.77 -4.84 5.31
CA ALA A 69 -12.02 -6.03 5.68
C ALA A 69 -10.57 -5.98 5.18
N ILE A 70 -10.36 -5.53 3.93
CA ILE A 70 -9.02 -5.32 3.36
C ILE A 70 -8.25 -4.29 4.19
N ASN A 71 -8.87 -3.15 4.53
CA ASN A 71 -8.25 -2.11 5.34
C ASN A 71 -7.87 -2.62 6.73
N GLN A 72 -8.72 -3.44 7.35
CA GLN A 72 -8.41 -4.06 8.64
C GLN A 72 -7.21 -5.02 8.54
N GLN A 73 -7.14 -5.85 7.49
CA GLN A 73 -6.01 -6.75 7.27
C GLN A 73 -4.71 -5.99 7.01
N LEU A 74 -4.76 -4.91 6.22
CA LEU A 74 -3.62 -4.04 5.97
C LEU A 74 -3.17 -3.32 7.24
N ALA A 75 -4.09 -2.85 8.08
CA ALA A 75 -3.76 -2.26 9.37
C ALA A 75 -3.08 -3.27 10.30
N PHE A 76 -3.60 -4.49 10.37
CA PHE A 76 -2.99 -5.58 11.13
C PHE A 76 -1.60 -5.97 10.61
N PHE A 77 -1.43 -6.05 9.28
CA PHE A 77 -0.14 -6.27 8.66
C PHE A 77 0.85 -5.16 9.05
N ALA A 78 0.44 -3.89 8.94
CA ALA A 78 1.28 -2.76 9.30
C ALA A 78 1.68 -2.78 10.78
N GLU A 79 0.76 -3.08 11.69
CA GLU A 79 1.05 -3.22 13.11
C GLU A 79 2.02 -4.38 13.38
N SER A 80 1.78 -5.54 12.78
CA SER A 80 2.63 -6.72 12.92
C SER A 80 4.03 -6.45 12.37
N TRP A 81 4.12 -5.82 11.21
CA TRP A 81 5.39 -5.43 10.61
C TRP A 81 6.12 -4.37 11.44
N ASN A 82 5.43 -3.41 12.04
CA ASN A 82 6.09 -2.40 12.86
C ASN A 82 6.68 -2.99 14.16
N HIS A 83 6.13 -4.09 14.68
CA HIS A 83 6.55 -4.72 15.93
C HIS A 83 7.38 -6.00 15.77
N HIS A 84 7.53 -6.55 14.56
CA HIS A 84 8.36 -7.73 14.35
C HIS A 84 9.84 -7.41 14.59
N ARG A 85 10.59 -8.36 15.16
CA ARG A 85 12.01 -8.17 15.44
C ARG A 85 12.85 -8.45 14.21
N ILE A 86 13.65 -7.47 13.81
CA ILE A 86 14.65 -7.61 12.74
C ILE A 86 15.98 -8.00 13.38
N GLN A 87 16.68 -8.95 12.75
CA GLN A 87 18.05 -9.28 13.13
C GLN A 87 19.00 -8.20 12.62
N ILE A 88 19.75 -7.60 13.54
CA ILE A 88 20.75 -6.58 13.22
C ILE A 88 22.13 -7.22 13.39
N ARG A 89 22.95 -7.22 12.33
CA ARG A 89 24.25 -7.93 12.31
C ARG A 89 25.16 -7.55 13.48
N ASP A 90 25.17 -6.28 13.86
CA ASP A 90 26.09 -5.73 14.86
C ASP A 90 25.35 -5.16 16.10
N GLY A 91 24.15 -5.64 16.39
CA GLY A 91 23.35 -5.06 17.48
C GLY A 91 22.22 -5.97 17.98
N PRO A 92 21.50 -5.54 19.04
CA PRO A 92 20.35 -6.28 19.52
C PRO A 92 19.23 -6.26 18.48
N ASN A 93 18.50 -7.38 18.36
CA ASN A 93 17.30 -7.43 17.52
C ASN A 93 16.29 -6.39 18.02
N ARG A 94 15.82 -5.53 17.11
CA ARG A 94 14.87 -4.45 17.39
C ARG A 94 13.71 -4.51 16.41
N SER A 95 12.54 -4.02 16.83
CA SER A 95 11.44 -3.80 15.90
C SER A 95 11.60 -2.49 15.14
N PRO A 96 11.00 -2.33 13.95
CA PRO A 96 10.94 -1.03 13.27
C PRO A 96 10.42 0.10 14.17
N ALA A 97 9.43 -0.17 15.02
CA ALA A 97 8.91 0.79 16.00
C ALA A 97 9.95 1.17 17.05
N ASP A 98 10.70 0.20 17.60
CA ASP A 98 11.80 0.46 18.53
C ASP A 98 12.88 1.31 17.86
N MET A 99 13.29 0.94 16.64
CA MET A 99 14.30 1.68 15.89
C MET A 99 13.83 3.11 15.64
N PHE A 100 12.60 3.32 15.20
CA PHE A 100 12.07 4.65 14.97
C PHE A 100 12.04 5.49 16.26
N GLY A 101 11.50 4.96 17.35
CA GLY A 101 11.37 5.70 18.62
C GLY A 101 12.70 5.95 19.32
N PHE A 102 13.51 4.91 19.54
CA PHE A 102 14.76 5.04 20.27
C PHE A 102 15.83 5.75 19.45
N ASP A 103 15.92 5.51 18.14
CA ASP A 103 16.93 6.20 17.33
C ASP A 103 16.61 7.69 17.21
N MET A 104 15.34 8.10 17.22
CA MET A 104 14.99 9.53 17.29
C MET A 104 15.43 10.18 18.60
N LEU A 105 15.42 9.43 19.72
CA LEU A 105 15.89 9.92 21.00
C LEU A 105 17.43 10.02 21.05
N VAL A 106 18.11 9.03 20.46
CA VAL A 106 19.59 8.94 20.49
C VAL A 106 20.24 9.84 19.43
N HIS A 107 19.66 9.91 18.23
CA HIS A 107 20.25 10.59 17.06
C HIS A 107 19.51 11.89 16.68
N GLY A 108 18.48 12.27 17.42
CA GLY A 108 17.67 13.46 17.17
C GLY A 108 16.50 13.23 16.20
N ILE A 109 15.65 14.24 16.09
CA ILE A 109 14.42 14.20 15.28
C ILE A 109 14.78 14.14 13.79
N ARG A 110 14.69 12.95 13.20
CA ARG A 110 14.87 12.74 11.75
C ARG A 110 13.85 13.57 10.96
N GLY A 111 14.31 14.25 9.90
CA GLY A 111 13.47 15.03 8.98
C GLY A 111 13.23 16.50 9.35
N SER A 112 13.70 16.98 10.52
CA SER A 112 13.53 18.38 10.93
C SER A 112 14.76 19.28 10.66
N GLN A 113 15.94 18.67 10.53
CA GLN A 113 17.20 19.38 10.33
C GLN A 113 18.05 18.59 9.33
N LEU A 114 18.52 19.26 8.28
CA LEU A 114 19.69 18.78 7.54
C LEU A 114 20.86 18.72 8.53
N PRO A 115 21.76 17.74 8.43
CA PRO A 115 22.90 17.64 9.34
C PRO A 115 23.64 18.97 9.43
N ASN A 116 23.81 19.48 10.65
CA ASN A 116 24.69 20.62 10.88
C ASN A 116 26.12 20.13 10.61
N PRO A 117 26.85 20.68 9.63
CA PRO A 117 28.15 20.16 9.18
C PRO A 117 29.24 20.11 10.26
N ASN A 118 28.99 20.69 11.44
CA ASN A 118 29.95 20.81 12.52
C ASN A 118 29.74 19.83 13.69
N ASN A 119 28.62 19.09 13.76
CA ASN A 119 28.25 18.31 14.95
C ASN A 119 27.97 16.82 14.64
N GLU A 120 28.97 16.11 14.12
CA GLU A 120 28.92 14.76 13.52
C GLU A 120 28.68 14.82 11.99
N PRO A 121 29.63 14.36 11.17
CA PRO A 121 29.38 14.18 9.75
C PRO A 121 28.40 13.01 9.60
N LEU A 122 27.11 13.31 9.57
CA LEU A 122 26.12 12.34 9.12
C LEU A 122 26.41 12.07 7.64
N ASP A 123 26.86 10.85 7.37
CA ASP A 123 27.06 10.20 6.07
C ASP A 123 27.94 10.97 5.08
N SER A 124 29.13 10.42 4.80
CA SER A 124 29.95 10.90 3.67
C SER A 124 29.10 10.95 2.39
N VAL A 125 29.43 11.83 1.43
CA VAL A 125 28.68 11.90 0.16
C VAL A 125 28.69 10.55 -0.55
N GLU A 126 29.77 9.78 -0.36
CA GLU A 126 29.90 8.40 -0.80
C GLU A 126 28.92 7.43 -0.11
N GLU A 127 28.60 7.65 1.17
CA GLU A 127 27.66 6.84 1.94
C GLU A 127 26.20 7.14 1.56
N LEU A 128 25.87 8.41 1.31
CA LEU A 128 24.57 8.81 0.77
C LEU A 128 24.31 8.24 -0.63
N GLU A 129 25.35 8.11 -1.46
CA GLU A 129 25.26 7.50 -2.81
C GLU A 129 24.78 6.04 -2.77
N VAL A 130 25.12 5.31 -1.70
CA VAL A 130 24.76 3.89 -1.54
C VAL A 130 23.65 3.68 -0.51
N PHE A 131 23.17 4.75 0.11
CA PHE A 131 22.10 4.68 1.10
C PHE A 131 20.83 4.09 0.49
N GLY A 132 20.21 3.15 1.20
CA GLY A 132 18.99 2.48 0.71
C GLY A 132 19.20 1.42 -0.37
N VAL A 133 20.42 1.23 -0.90
CA VAL A 133 20.71 0.12 -1.82
C VAL A 133 20.70 -1.19 -1.06
N ASP A 134 19.87 -2.13 -1.51
CA ASP A 134 19.90 -3.51 -1.04
C ASP A 134 20.68 -4.38 -2.03
N TRP A 135 21.97 -4.55 -1.75
CA TRP A 135 22.89 -5.31 -2.59
C TRP A 135 22.51 -6.79 -2.73
N ASP A 136 21.89 -7.38 -1.71
CA ASP A 136 21.44 -8.77 -1.74
C ASP A 136 20.18 -8.91 -2.59
N ALA A 137 19.26 -7.94 -2.53
CA ALA A 137 18.09 -7.90 -3.39
C ALA A 137 18.42 -7.64 -4.86
N LEU A 138 19.49 -6.90 -5.18
CA LEU A 138 19.98 -6.75 -6.55
C LEU A 138 20.50 -8.06 -7.16
N ARG A 139 20.63 -9.13 -6.37
CA ARG A 139 20.94 -10.49 -6.86
C ARG A 139 19.67 -11.33 -7.06
N ASN A 140 18.50 -10.83 -6.69
CA ASN A 140 17.22 -11.53 -6.84
C ASN A 140 16.56 -11.15 -8.18
N ASP A 141 16.57 -12.09 -9.12
CA ASP A 141 16.03 -11.90 -10.48
C ASP A 141 14.53 -11.58 -10.48
N GLN A 142 13.75 -12.15 -9.56
CA GLN A 142 12.30 -11.91 -9.47
C GLN A 142 12.01 -10.47 -9.03
N LEU A 143 12.78 -9.97 -8.06
CA LEU A 143 12.64 -8.58 -7.59
C LEU A 143 13.08 -7.60 -8.69
N LEU A 144 14.16 -7.89 -9.41
CA LEU A 144 14.61 -7.08 -10.55
C LEU A 144 13.58 -7.05 -11.69
N GLN A 145 12.89 -8.17 -11.96
CA GLN A 145 11.81 -8.20 -12.95
C GLN A 145 10.62 -7.33 -12.52
N SER A 146 10.20 -7.41 -11.25
CA SER A 146 9.16 -6.55 -10.69
C SER A 146 9.54 -5.07 -10.79
N LEU A 147 10.77 -4.72 -10.38
CA LEU A 147 11.28 -3.35 -10.44
C LEU A 147 11.23 -2.79 -11.87
N ARG A 148 11.65 -3.59 -12.86
CA ARG A 148 11.64 -3.20 -14.29
C ARG A 148 10.23 -3.08 -14.85
N ALA A 149 9.30 -3.93 -14.43
CA ALA A 149 7.91 -3.86 -14.85
C ALA A 149 7.23 -2.60 -14.29
N ASN A 150 7.53 -2.24 -13.04
CA ASN A 150 6.90 -1.12 -12.34
C ASN A 150 7.53 0.24 -12.68
N ASN A 151 8.84 0.29 -12.99
CA ASN A 151 9.57 1.52 -13.28
C ASN A 151 9.98 1.59 -14.77
N SER A 152 9.00 1.75 -15.66
CA SER A 152 9.18 1.74 -17.12
C SER A 152 9.86 2.98 -17.70
N ARG A 153 10.02 4.05 -16.92
CA ARG A 153 10.71 5.28 -17.35
C ARG A 153 12.22 5.13 -17.17
N THR A 154 12.99 5.49 -18.18
CA THR A 154 14.45 5.68 -18.06
C THR A 154 14.72 6.78 -17.04
N GLU A 155 15.12 6.40 -15.84
CA GLU A 155 15.62 7.31 -14.83
C GLU A 155 16.93 7.91 -15.32
N GLU A 156 16.97 9.23 -15.47
CA GLU A 156 18.24 9.93 -15.62
C GLU A 156 19.10 9.67 -14.37
N GLY A 157 20.39 9.41 -14.58
CA GLY A 157 21.31 9.05 -13.49
C GLY A 157 21.41 10.19 -12.48
N THR A 158 20.75 10.04 -11.34
CA THR A 158 20.95 10.93 -10.20
C THR A 158 22.13 10.42 -9.37
N SER A 159 22.90 11.35 -8.82
CA SER A 159 24.10 11.04 -8.02
C SER A 159 24.30 12.12 -6.96
N TRP A 160 24.47 11.70 -5.71
CA TRP A 160 24.92 12.54 -4.61
C TRP A 160 26.40 12.92 -4.79
N VAL A 161 27.25 11.99 -5.21
CA VAL A 161 28.68 12.23 -5.51
C VAL A 161 28.84 13.19 -6.68
N GLY A 162 28.07 12.98 -7.75
CA GLY A 162 28.02 13.86 -8.92
C GLY A 162 27.20 15.13 -8.74
N ARG A 163 26.58 15.34 -7.56
CA ARG A 163 25.62 16.43 -7.27
C ARG A 163 24.58 16.63 -8.37
N THR A 164 24.08 15.52 -8.90
CA THR A 164 23.13 15.46 -10.01
C THR A 164 21.75 15.05 -9.47
N GLY A 165 20.80 15.98 -9.49
CA GLY A 165 19.41 15.75 -9.05
C GLY A 165 18.76 17.01 -8.47
N PRO A 166 17.49 16.93 -7.99
CA PRO A 166 16.57 15.80 -8.14
C PRO A 166 16.16 15.55 -9.61
N PRO A 167 15.60 14.37 -9.94
CA PRO A 167 15.17 14.07 -11.29
C PRO A 167 14.07 15.04 -11.73
N PRO A 168 13.97 15.36 -13.05
CA PRO A 168 13.01 16.34 -13.55
C PRO A 168 11.55 15.91 -13.36
N ASN A 169 11.30 14.61 -13.20
CA ASN A 169 9.97 14.05 -12.91
C ASN A 169 10.06 13.22 -11.62
N LEU A 170 9.21 13.54 -10.65
CA LEU A 170 9.01 12.71 -9.46
C LEU A 170 7.95 11.65 -9.75
N ASN A 171 8.08 10.48 -9.12
CA ASN A 171 7.01 9.49 -9.12
C ASN A 171 5.88 9.99 -8.22
N GLU A 172 4.74 10.31 -8.82
CA GLU A 172 3.50 10.61 -8.10
C GLU A 172 2.55 9.41 -8.19
N VAL A 173 2.00 9.01 -7.04
CA VAL A 173 0.93 8.01 -6.98
C VAL A 173 -0.36 8.75 -6.59
N PRO A 174 -1.24 9.08 -7.55
CA PRO A 174 -2.50 9.75 -7.24
C PRO A 174 -3.40 8.79 -6.45
N VAL A 175 -3.64 9.11 -5.18
CA VAL A 175 -4.62 8.40 -4.34
C VAL A 175 -5.96 9.11 -4.50
N ASN A 176 -6.73 8.70 -5.50
CA ASN A 176 -8.09 9.22 -5.69
C ASN A 176 -9.02 8.62 -4.61
N PRO A 177 -9.93 9.42 -4.03
CA PRO A 177 -10.99 8.87 -3.19
C PRO A 177 -11.84 7.88 -4.02
N PRO A 178 -12.46 6.87 -3.37
CA PRO A 178 -13.39 5.98 -4.06
C PRO A 178 -14.51 6.81 -4.72
N ASP A 179 -14.90 6.41 -5.93
CA ASP A 179 -15.95 7.09 -6.66
C ASP A 179 -17.26 7.10 -5.83
N PRO A 180 -18.05 8.18 -5.92
CA PRO A 180 -19.38 8.19 -5.30
C PRO A 180 -20.21 7.02 -5.85
N PRO A 181 -21.19 6.52 -5.08
CA PRO A 181 -22.09 5.48 -5.56
C PRO A 181 -22.69 5.88 -6.91
N PRO A 182 -22.74 5.00 -7.92
CA PRO A 182 -23.43 5.31 -9.16
C PRO A 182 -24.94 5.22 -8.93
N HIS A 183 -25.68 6.26 -9.32
CA HIS A 183 -27.15 6.29 -9.23
C HIS A 183 -27.75 5.01 -9.84
N PRO A 184 -28.63 4.27 -9.13
CA PRO A 184 -29.42 4.67 -7.95
C PRO A 184 -28.81 4.37 -6.57
N LEU A 185 -27.53 3.97 -6.48
CA LEU A 185 -26.86 3.63 -5.21
C LEU A 185 -26.56 4.86 -4.32
N ASP A 186 -26.93 6.07 -4.75
CA ASP A 186 -26.74 7.35 -4.04
C ASP A 186 -27.45 7.40 -2.67
N ARG A 187 -28.36 6.44 -2.40
CA ARG A 187 -28.99 6.19 -1.10
C ARG A 187 -28.78 4.74 -0.67
N PRO A 188 -27.58 4.40 -0.14
CA PRO A 188 -27.24 3.02 0.18
C PRO A 188 -27.98 2.49 1.42
N ASP A 189 -28.75 3.30 2.13
CA ASP A 189 -29.37 2.94 3.41
C ASP A 189 -30.31 1.73 3.28
N ASP A 190 -31.17 1.69 2.25
CA ASP A 190 -32.10 0.59 2.02
C ASP A 190 -31.37 -0.71 1.67
N PHE A 191 -30.33 -0.60 0.83
CA PHE A 191 -29.45 -1.72 0.50
C PHE A 191 -28.71 -2.24 1.74
N SER A 192 -28.13 -1.34 2.52
CA SER A 192 -27.37 -1.64 3.74
C SER A 192 -28.25 -2.35 4.77
N LEU A 193 -29.47 -1.86 4.96
CA LEU A 193 -30.42 -2.40 5.92
C LEU A 193 -30.87 -3.81 5.52
N GLN A 194 -31.25 -4.01 4.24
CA GLN A 194 -31.65 -5.32 3.75
C GLN A 194 -30.51 -6.32 3.79
N LEU A 195 -29.31 -5.93 3.33
CA LEU A 195 -28.14 -6.78 3.35
C LEU A 195 -27.76 -7.19 4.78
N THR A 196 -27.73 -6.24 5.72
CA THR A 196 -27.43 -6.52 7.14
C THR A 196 -28.45 -7.46 7.76
N HIS A 197 -29.74 -7.30 7.43
CA HIS A 197 -30.78 -8.21 7.88
C HIS A 197 -30.55 -9.64 7.40
N TRP A 198 -30.24 -9.82 6.11
CA TRP A 198 -29.95 -11.14 5.55
C TRP A 198 -28.68 -11.77 6.15
N ILE A 199 -27.62 -10.99 6.31
CA ILE A 199 -26.37 -11.42 6.95
C ILE A 199 -26.66 -11.97 8.35
N ARG A 200 -27.36 -11.21 9.19
CA ARG A 200 -27.72 -11.64 10.55
C ARG A 200 -28.57 -12.90 10.56
N SER A 201 -29.56 -12.97 9.67
CA SER A 201 -30.39 -14.18 9.53
C SER A 201 -29.56 -15.42 9.19
N MET A 202 -28.53 -15.29 8.34
CA MET A 202 -27.65 -16.41 7.98
C MET A 202 -26.70 -16.78 9.11
N GLU A 203 -26.20 -15.80 9.86
CA GLU A 203 -25.37 -16.02 11.06
C GLU A 203 -26.15 -16.73 12.17
N ASP A 204 -27.40 -16.34 12.41
CA ASP A 204 -28.30 -16.98 13.38
C ASP A 204 -28.62 -18.45 13.00
N GLU A 205 -28.61 -18.77 11.71
CA GLU A 205 -28.73 -20.14 11.19
C GLU A 205 -27.41 -20.94 11.28
N GLY A 206 -26.33 -20.34 11.77
CA GLY A 206 -25.01 -20.97 11.90
C GLY A 206 -24.28 -21.18 10.57
N ARG A 207 -24.68 -20.46 9.50
CA ARG A 207 -24.00 -20.55 8.20
C ARG A 207 -22.72 -19.71 8.22
N GLN A 208 -21.65 -20.28 7.67
CA GLN A 208 -20.42 -19.52 7.46
C GLN A 208 -20.58 -18.63 6.21
N LEU A 209 -20.42 -17.32 6.38
CA LEU A 209 -20.47 -16.36 5.29
C LEU A 209 -19.13 -16.36 4.54
N THR A 210 -19.08 -17.08 3.42
CA THR A 210 -17.94 -17.02 2.49
C THR A 210 -17.98 -15.73 1.67
N ILE A 211 -16.85 -15.38 1.05
CA ILE A 211 -16.76 -14.24 0.12
C ILE A 211 -17.79 -14.40 -1.01
N GLU A 212 -17.93 -15.60 -1.56
CA GLU A 212 -18.87 -15.86 -2.65
C GLU A 212 -20.33 -15.76 -2.20
N ALA A 213 -20.65 -16.27 -1.00
CA ALA A 213 -21.98 -16.17 -0.43
C ALA A 213 -22.38 -14.71 -0.15
N LEU A 214 -21.46 -13.92 0.41
CA LEU A 214 -21.70 -12.50 0.69
C LEU A 214 -21.88 -11.71 -0.60
N TRP A 215 -21.04 -11.96 -1.62
CA TRP A 215 -21.15 -11.33 -2.93
C TRP A 215 -22.49 -11.64 -3.62
N THR A 216 -22.87 -12.91 -3.68
CA THR A 216 -24.12 -13.33 -4.33
C THR A 216 -25.35 -12.78 -3.63
N LEU A 217 -25.35 -12.73 -2.29
CA LEU A 217 -26.40 -12.11 -1.49
C LEU A 217 -26.51 -10.60 -1.76
N ALA A 218 -25.36 -9.92 -1.82
CA ALA A 218 -25.32 -8.50 -2.09
C ALA A 218 -25.83 -8.18 -3.51
N LEU A 219 -25.43 -8.94 -4.53
CA LEU A 219 -25.98 -8.78 -5.88
C LEU A 219 -27.50 -8.98 -5.92
N ALA A 220 -28.02 -9.99 -5.23
CA ALA A 220 -29.46 -10.25 -5.18
C ALA A 220 -30.21 -9.09 -4.48
N THR A 221 -29.64 -8.58 -3.39
CA THR A 221 -30.20 -7.43 -2.65
C THR A 221 -30.15 -6.17 -3.51
N ALA A 222 -29.04 -5.93 -4.19
CA ALA A 222 -28.88 -4.79 -5.08
C ALA A 222 -29.91 -4.81 -6.22
N ARG A 223 -30.12 -5.97 -6.86
CA ARG A 223 -31.17 -6.13 -7.89
C ARG A 223 -32.57 -5.88 -7.36
N ASN A 224 -32.87 -6.32 -6.13
CA ASN A 224 -34.17 -6.07 -5.50
C ASN A 224 -34.42 -4.58 -5.19
N VAL A 225 -33.38 -3.86 -4.75
CA VAL A 225 -33.50 -2.45 -4.35
C VAL A 225 -33.45 -1.51 -5.55
N PHE A 226 -32.65 -1.84 -6.56
CA PHE A 226 -32.28 -0.92 -7.64
C PHE A 226 -32.69 -1.39 -9.05
N GLY A 227 -33.24 -2.60 -9.18
CA GLY A 227 -33.68 -3.19 -10.45
C GLY A 227 -32.56 -3.81 -11.29
N ASP A 228 -32.87 -4.15 -12.54
CA ASP A 228 -31.97 -4.83 -13.49
C ASP A 228 -30.83 -3.95 -14.02
N VAL A 229 -30.68 -2.72 -13.50
CA VAL A 229 -29.57 -1.81 -13.85
C VAL A 229 -28.23 -2.29 -13.26
N ILE A 230 -28.28 -3.26 -12.33
CA ILE A 230 -27.13 -3.85 -11.63
C ILE A 230 -26.71 -5.19 -12.22
#